data_AF-A0A2H0PH42-F1
#
_entry.id   AF-A0A2H0PH42-F1
#
_cell.length_a   1.000
_cell.length_b   1.000
_cell.length_c   1.000
_cell.angle_alpha   90.00
_cell.angle_beta   90.00
_cell.angle_gamma   90.00
#
_symmetry.space_group_name_H-M   'P 1'
#
loop_
_entity.id
_entity.type
_entity.pdbx_description
1 polymer ?
#
loop_
_entity_poly.entity_id
_entity_poly.type
_entity_poly.pdbx_seq_one_letter_code
_entity_poly.pdbx_strand_id
1 'polypeptide(L)' 'MSDSKRKEVFHIVEREGYDPIWTRVGIAFVNRDDSLNLYLDLMPMNGRLHVREPRPRKTKENAV' A
#
# COMPACT_ATOMS: atom_id res chain seq x y z
N MET A 1 4.91 15.52 -14.99
CA MET A 1 3.58 16.06 -14.64
C MET A 1 2.76 14.92 -14.05
N SER A 2 2.34 15.10 -12.79
CA SER A 2 1.76 14.14 -11.83
C SER A 2 1.56 12.71 -12.33
N ASP A 3 2.50 11.83 -11.98
CA ASP A 3 2.23 10.39 -11.86
C ASP A 3 0.90 10.22 -11.14
N SER A 4 0.02 9.39 -11.70
CA SER A 4 -1.22 8.98 -11.05
C SER A 4 -0.91 8.66 -9.58
N LYS A 5 -1.43 9.45 -8.62
CA LYS A 5 -1.12 9.36 -7.18
C LYS A 5 -1.76 8.11 -6.54
N ARG A 6 -1.61 6.95 -7.21
CA ARG A 6 -2.05 5.65 -6.75
C ARG A 6 -1.05 5.17 -5.70
N LYS A 7 -1.54 4.97 -4.49
CA LYS A 7 -0.80 4.40 -3.36
C LYS A 7 -1.18 2.93 -3.16
N GLU A 8 -0.31 2.20 -2.48
CA GLU A 8 -0.59 0.84 -2.01
C GLU A 8 -1.04 0.86 -0.55
N VAL A 9 -2.02 0.01 -0.22
CA VAL A 9 -2.54 -0.11 1.14
C VAL A 9 -2.14 -1.47 1.70
N PHE A 10 -1.59 -1.48 2.91
CA PHE A 10 -1.13 -2.67 3.62
C PHE A 10 -1.83 -2.82 4.97
N HIS A 11 -2.13 -4.06 5.31
CA HIS A 11 -2.38 -4.49 6.68
C HIS A 11 -1.07 -5.07 7.21
N ILE A 12 -0.57 -4.50 8.31
CA ILE A 12 0.68 -4.92 8.94
C ILE A 12 0.35 -5.60 10.26
N VAL A 13 0.81 -6.84 10.40
CA VAL A 13 0.65 -7.63 11.62
C VAL A 13 2.00 -7.72 12.32
N GLU A 14 2.11 -7.05 13.47
CA GLU A 14 3.25 -7.14 14.37
C GLU A 14 3.22 -8.48 15.12
N ARG A 15 4.39 -9.08 15.35
CA ARG A 15 4.54 -10.36 16.05
C ARG A 15 5.74 -10.27 16.97
N GLU A 16 5.59 -10.70 18.21
CA GLU A 16 6.67 -10.66 19.20
C GLU A 16 7.83 -11.57 18.78
N GLY A 17 9.05 -11.03 18.72
CA GLY A 17 10.25 -11.77 18.35
C GLY A 17 10.41 -12.08 16.85
N TYR A 18 9.52 -11.57 15.98
CA TYR A 18 9.58 -11.80 14.53
C TYR A 18 9.37 -10.51 13.73
N ASP A 19 9.81 -10.54 12.47
CA ASP A 19 9.52 -9.45 11.55
C ASP A 19 8.00 -9.30 11.30
N PRO A 20 7.50 -8.06 11.15
CA PRO A 20 6.10 -7.80 10.82
C PRO A 20 5.71 -8.44 9.50
N ILE A 21 4.50 -9.00 9.43
CA ILE A 21 3.93 -9.48 8.16
C ILE A 21 3.27 -8.30 7.46
N TRP A 22 3.68 -8.07 6.22
CA TRP A 22 3.08 -7.06 5.34
C TRP A 22 2.17 -7.73 4.32
N THR A 23 0.86 -7.54 4.48
CA THR A 23 -0.13 -8.02 3.52
C THR A 23 -0.68 -6.84 2.75
N ARG A 24 -0.54 -6.83 1.42
CA ARG A 24 -1.21 -5.82 0.57
C ARG A 24 -2.71 -6.11 0.58
N VAL A 25 -3.50 -5.10 0.90
CA VAL A 25 -4.97 -5.23 1.06
C VAL A 25 -5.75 -4.31 0.15
N GLY A 26 -5.07 -3.55 -0.72
CA GLY A 26 -5.76 -2.70 -1.68
C GLY A 26 -4.90 -1.58 -2.25
N ILE A 27 -5.58 -0.57 -2.78
CA ILE A 27 -5.01 0.65 -3.35
C ILE A 27 -5.71 1.88 -2.79
N ALA A 28 -5.03 3.02 -2.83
CA ALA A 28 -5.61 4.30 -2.49
C ALA A 28 -5.33 5.33 -3.60
N PHE A 29 -6.27 6.26 -3.78
CA PHE A 29 -6.12 7.39 -4.70
C PHE A 29 -6.25 8.70 -3.93
N VAL A 30 -5.35 9.63 -4.22
CA VAL A 30 -5.37 10.98 -3.65
C VAL A 30 -6.35 11.85 -4.42
N ASN A 31 -7.28 12.45 -3.70
CA ASN A 31 -8.27 13.39 -4.22
C ASN A 31 -7.67 14.80 -4.35
N ARG A 32 -8.44 15.75 -4.89
CA ARG A 32 -7.99 17.14 -5.07
C ARG A 32 -7.74 17.86 -3.72
N ASP A 33 -8.49 17.50 -2.69
CA ASP A 33 -8.41 18.05 -1.33
C ASP A 33 -7.41 17.31 -0.44
N ASP A 34 -6.50 16.53 -1.05
CA ASP A 34 -5.52 15.65 -0.39
C ASP A 34 -6.11 14.54 0.49
N SER A 35 -7.43 14.35 0.46
CA SER A 35 -8.07 13.16 1.06
C SER A 35 -7.76 11.90 0.24
N LEU A 36 -8.02 10.73 0.83
CA LEU A 36 -7.76 9.43 0.21
C LEU A 36 -9.04 8.62 0.06
N ASN A 37 -9.29 8.12 -1.14
CA ASN A 37 -10.25 7.04 -1.37
C ASN A 37 -9.50 5.69 -1.36
N LEU A 38 -9.90 4.79 -0.47
CA LEU A 38 -9.30 3.45 -0.33
C LEU A 38 -10.22 2.40 -0.97
N TYR A 39 -9.63 1.55 -1.80
CA TYR A 39 -10.30 0.40 -2.41
C TYR A 39 -9.65 -0.84 -1.83
N LEU A 40 -10.36 -1.51 -0.91
CA LEU A 40 -9.85 -2.64 -0.14
C LEU A 40 -10.34 -3.96 -0.72
N ASP A 41 -9.44 -4.92 -0.87
CA ASP A 41 -9.74 -6.29 -1.28
C ASP A 41 -10.24 -7.14 -0.08
N LEU A 42 -9.93 -6.70 1.15
CA LEU A 42 -10.30 -7.38 2.40
C LEU A 42 -10.40 -6.43 3.59
N MET A 43 -11.12 -6.84 4.64
CA MET A 43 -11.26 -6.04 5.86
C MET A 43 -10.06 -6.24 6.81
N PRO A 44 -9.40 -5.16 7.26
CA PRO A 44 -8.31 -5.24 8.23
C PRO A 44 -8.85 -5.48 9.65
N MET A 45 -8.37 -6.54 10.31
CA MET A 45 -8.88 -6.97 11.61
C MET A 45 -8.27 -6.21 12.80
N ASN A 46 -7.13 -5.54 12.62
CA ASN A 46 -6.43 -4.83 13.70
C ASN A 46 -6.69 -3.31 13.73
N GLY A 47 -7.63 -2.83 12.90
CA GLY A 47 -8.02 -1.42 12.83
C GLY A 47 -6.95 -0.47 12.28
N ARG A 48 -5.82 -0.97 11.77
CA ARG A 48 -4.73 -0.16 11.23
C ARG A 48 -4.43 -0.51 9.78
N LEU A 49 -4.27 0.52 8.96
CA LEU A 49 -3.84 0.41 7.57
C LEU A 49 -2.61 1.30 7.36
N HIS A 50 -1.70 0.83 6.51
CA HIS A 50 -0.52 1.58 6.12
C HIS A 50 -0.61 1.90 4.63
N VAL A 51 -0.70 3.19 4.29
CA VAL A 51 -0.79 3.67 2.91
C VAL A 51 0.57 4.22 2.50
N ARG A 52 1.16 3.68 1.43
CA ARG A 52 2.50 4.07 0.98
C ARG A 52 2.59 4.27 -0.53
N GLU A 53 3.66 4.93 -0.96
CA GLU A 53 3.99 4.98 -2.38
C GLU A 53 4.22 3.56 -2.95
N PRO A 54 3.73 3.29 -4.17
CA PRO A 54 3.95 2.03 -4.81
C PRO A 54 5.45 1.82 -5.04
N ARG A 55 5.94 0.60 -4.82
CA ARG A 55 7.32 0.30 -5.19
C ARG A 55 7.48 0.46 -6.71
N PRO A 56 8.65 0.95 -7.18
CA PRO A 56 8.91 1.04 -8.60
C PRO A 56 8.71 -0.33 -9.24
N ARG A 57 7.91 -0.39 -10.32
CA ARG A 57 7.71 -1.63 -11.05
C ARG A 57 9.07 -2.06 -11.59
N LYS A 58 9.56 -3.24 -11.22
CA LYS A 58 10.73 -3.83 -11.88
C LYS A 58 10.35 -4.10 -13.34
N THR A 59 10.73 -3.18 -14.23
CA THR A 59 10.69 -3.44 -15.67
C THR A 59 11.76 -4.49 -15.97
N LYS A 60 11.49 -5.42 -16.90
CA LYS A 60 12.36 -6.57 -17.21
C LYS A 60 13.80 -6.20 -17.62
N GLU A 61 14.10 -4.93 -17.86
CA GLU A 61 15.43 -4.41 -18.21
C GLU A 61 16.43 -4.39 -17.03
N ASN A 62 15.99 -4.36 -15.78
CA ASN A 62 16.89 -4.28 -14.61
C ASN A 62 17.12 -5.63 -13.92
N ALA A 63 17.01 -6.73 -14.68
CA ALA A 63 17.26 -8.09 -14.22
C ALA A 63 18.44 -8.69 -15.00
N VAL A 64 19.60 -8.04 -14.92
CA VAL A 64 20.91 -8.57 -15.32
C VAL A 64 21.90 -8.28 -14.20
#